data_AF-A0A151U6E9-F1
#
_entry.id   AF-A0A151U6E9-F1
#
_cell.length_a   1.000
_cell.length_b   1.000
_cell.length_c   1.000
_cell.angle_alpha   90.00
_cell.angle_beta   90.00
_cell.angle_gamma   90.00
#
_symmetry.space_group_name_H-M   'P 1'
#
loop_
_entity.id
_entity.type
_entity.pdbx_description
1 polymer ?
#
loop_
_entity_poly.entity_id
_entity_poly.type
_entity_poly.pdbx_seq_one_letter_code
_entity_poly.pdbx_strand_id
1 'polypeptide(L)'
;MRLHQGGLSVSEYGMRFEHLARFYSQAISEAWKCTKFAEGLKYELKRVVMPMTITEFPALVEKAKVVERLEGGNRVTRAVEGPAGSKKGGNQR
;
A
#
# COMPACT_ATOMS: atom_id res chain seq x y z
N MET A 1 10.04 -16.79 -6.02
CA MET A 1 9.29 -16.32 -4.82
C MET A 1 7.82 -16.24 -5.17
N ARG A 2 6.93 -16.78 -4.32
CA ARG A 2 5.46 -16.74 -4.49
C ARG A 2 4.80 -16.13 -3.25
N LEU A 3 5.26 -14.95 -2.84
CA LEU A 3 4.69 -14.20 -1.70
C LEU A 3 3.90 -13.01 -2.25
N HIS A 4 2.64 -12.90 -1.85
CA HIS A 4 1.77 -11.78 -2.18
C HIS A 4 1.49 -10.97 -0.91
N GLN A 5 1.30 -9.67 -1.06
CA GLN A 5 1.02 -8.76 0.05
C GLN A 5 -0.25 -9.17 0.79
N GLY A 6 -1.30 -9.58 0.09
CA GLY A 6 -2.54 -10.06 0.71
C GLY A 6 -3.15 -8.99 1.63
N GLY A 7 -3.43 -9.33 2.89
CA GLY A 7 -3.92 -8.37 3.91
C GLY A 7 -2.84 -7.57 4.63
N LEU A 8 -1.56 -7.87 4.39
CA LEU A 8 -0.43 -7.26 5.11
C LEU A 8 -0.23 -5.78 4.73
N SER A 9 0.36 -5.01 5.64
CA SER A 9 0.98 -3.73 5.28
C SER A 9 2.19 -3.96 4.37
N VAL A 10 2.60 -2.93 3.62
CA VAL A 10 3.82 -2.98 2.80
C VAL A 10 5.05 -3.28 3.66
N SER A 11 5.10 -2.77 4.90
CA SER A 11 6.19 -3.03 5.85
C SER A 11 6.30 -4.51 6.21
N GLU A 12 5.19 -5.14 6.60
CA GLU A 12 5.16 -6.57 6.96
C GLU A 12 5.45 -7.46 5.75
N TYR A 13 4.90 -7.09 4.59
CA TYR A 13 5.17 -7.78 3.34
C TYR A 13 6.66 -7.71 2.96
N GLY A 14 7.28 -6.52 3.05
CA GLY A 14 8.71 -6.30 2.81
C GLY A 14 9.60 -7.18 3.68
N MET A 15 9.30 -7.24 4.99
CA MET A 15 10.06 -8.06 5.92
C MET A 15 9.99 -9.56 5.59
N ARG A 16 8.79 -10.07 5.30
CA ARG A 16 8.60 -11.48 4.91
C ARG A 16 9.26 -11.79 3.56
N PHE A 17 9.20 -10.83 2.63
CA PHE A 17 9.83 -10.96 1.32
C PHE A 17 11.35 -11.03 1.45
N GLU A 18 11.98 -10.13 2.22
CA GLU A 18 13.43 -10.17 2.47
C GLU A 18 13.85 -11.46 3.17
N HIS A 19 13.09 -11.91 4.16
CA HIS A 19 13.37 -13.16 4.85
C HIS A 19 13.36 -14.35 3.87
N LEU A 20 12.34 -14.41 2.99
CA LEU A 20 12.27 -15.43 1.95
C LEU A 20 13.42 -15.28 0.94
N ALA A 21 13.81 -14.06 0.60
CA ALA A 21 14.86 -13.78 -0.37
C ALA A 21 16.24 -14.30 0.03
N ARG A 22 16.51 -14.44 1.32
CA ARG A 22 17.76 -15.03 1.83
C ARG A 22 17.96 -16.50 1.46
N PHE A 23 16.88 -17.23 1.18
CA PHE A 23 16.93 -18.64 0.80
C PHE A 23 17.04 -18.86 -0.71
N TYR A 24 16.98 -17.79 -1.51
CA TYR A 24 17.24 -17.87 -2.93
C TYR A 24 18.71 -17.55 -3.21
N SER A 25 19.23 -17.94 -4.37
CA SER A 25 20.65 -17.78 -4.68
C SER A 25 21.13 -16.34 -4.49
N GLN A 26 22.36 -16.19 -4.00
CA GLN A 26 23.04 -14.89 -3.85
C GLN A 26 23.15 -14.09 -5.16
N ALA A 27 22.91 -14.73 -6.32
CA ALA A 27 22.97 -14.12 -7.64
C ALA A 27 21.67 -13.39 -8.06
N ILE A 28 20.68 -13.24 -7.17
CA ILE A 28 19.50 -12.44 -7.50
C ILE A 28 19.87 -10.95 -7.56
N SER A 29 19.70 -10.35 -8.73
CA SER A 29 19.86 -8.90 -8.89
C SER A 29 18.79 -8.14 -8.12
N GLU A 30 19.14 -6.95 -7.63
CA GLU A 30 18.18 -6.05 -7.00
C GLU A 30 17.01 -5.69 -7.93
N ALA A 31 17.28 -5.51 -9.22
CA ALA A 31 16.23 -5.26 -10.21
C ALA A 31 15.22 -6.42 -10.27
N TRP A 32 15.68 -7.67 -10.25
CA TRP A 32 14.77 -8.82 -10.20
C TRP A 32 13.99 -8.86 -8.88
N LYS A 33 14.65 -8.53 -7.76
CA LYS A 33 14.01 -8.43 -6.44
C LYS A 33 12.87 -7.41 -6.46
N CYS A 34 13.12 -6.25 -7.06
CA CYS A 34 12.15 -5.18 -7.24
C CYS A 34 10.95 -5.64 -8.08
N THR A 35 11.19 -6.25 -9.23
CA THR A 35 10.12 -6.79 -10.09
C THR A 35 9.27 -7.80 -9.34
N LYS A 36 9.89 -8.76 -8.64
CA LYS A 36 9.16 -9.79 -7.90
C LYS A 36 8.37 -9.25 -6.72
N PHE A 37 8.91 -8.25 -6.03
CA PHE A 37 8.19 -7.57 -4.96
C PHE A 37 6.98 -6.80 -5.50
N ALA A 38 7.17 -6.01 -6.56
CA ALA A 38 6.11 -5.22 -7.17
C ALA A 38 4.97 -6.09 -7.74
N GLU A 39 5.31 -7.23 -8.35
CA GLU A 39 4.32 -8.21 -8.85
C GLU A 39 3.41 -8.75 -7.75
N GLY A 40 3.94 -8.90 -6.52
CA GLY A 40 3.20 -9.42 -5.37
C GLY A 40 2.44 -8.37 -4.57
N LEU A 41 2.55 -7.08 -4.89
CA LEU A 41 1.77 -6.02 -4.24
C LEU A 41 0.27 -6.14 -4.53
N LYS A 42 -0.55 -5.57 -3.64
CA LYS A 42 -1.98 -5.31 -3.90
C LYS A 42 -2.14 -4.55 -5.20
N TYR A 43 -3.22 -4.83 -5.93
CA TYR A 43 -3.46 -4.26 -7.25
C TYR A 43 -3.39 -2.72 -7.28
N GLU A 44 -4.01 -2.06 -6.30
CA GLU A 44 -4.02 -0.59 -6.19
C GLU A 44 -2.61 0.00 -6.04
N LEU A 45 -1.74 -0.64 -5.28
CA LEU A 45 -0.36 -0.19 -5.12
C LEU A 45 0.46 -0.54 -6.38
N LYS A 46 0.27 -1.76 -6.89
CA LYS A 46 1.00 -2.28 -8.06
C LYS A 46 0.85 -1.39 -9.29
N ARG A 47 -0.37 -0.90 -9.58
CA ARG A 47 -0.63 -0.02 -10.74
C ARG A 47 0.12 1.31 -10.67
N VAL A 48 0.41 1.80 -9.46
CA VAL A 48 1.15 3.06 -9.25
C VAL A 48 2.66 2.79 -9.21
N VAL A 49 3.07 1.72 -8.54
CA VAL A 49 4.48 1.43 -8.28
C VAL A 49 5.21 0.86 -9.49
N MET A 50 4.59 -0.04 -10.27
CA MET A 50 5.27 -0.70 -11.40
C MET A 50 5.80 0.27 -12.49
N PRO A 51 5.06 1.33 -12.89
CA PRO A 51 5.55 2.27 -13.90
C PRO A 51 6.77 3.10 -13.48
N MET A 52 7.16 3.10 -12.19
CA MET A 52 8.26 3.95 -11.69
C MET A 52 9.65 3.40 -11.98
N THR A 53 9.77 2.18 -12.52
CA THR A 53 11.04 1.56 -12.94
C THR A 53 12.13 1.56 -11.86
N ILE A 54 11.76 1.45 -10.58
CA ILE A 54 12.70 1.47 -9.45
C ILE A 54 13.44 0.13 -9.39
N THR A 55 14.78 0.18 -9.37
CA THR A 55 15.65 -1.00 -9.38
C THR A 55 16.35 -1.26 -8.05
N GLU A 56 16.26 -0.34 -7.10
CA GLU A 56 16.79 -0.47 -5.74
C GLU A 56 15.67 -0.92 -4.79
N PHE A 57 15.85 -2.05 -4.12
CA PHE A 57 14.78 -2.65 -3.32
C PHE A 57 14.32 -1.77 -2.16
N PRO A 58 15.22 -1.14 -1.36
CA PRO A 58 14.79 -0.25 -0.28
C PRO A 58 13.97 0.94 -0.79
N ALA A 59 14.36 1.53 -1.92
CA ALA A 59 13.64 2.66 -2.53
C ALA A 59 12.24 2.24 -2.99
N LEU A 60 12.10 1.05 -3.59
CA LEU A 60 10.80 0.51 -3.99
C LEU A 60 9.86 0.32 -2.79
N VAL A 61 10.38 -0.23 -1.69
CA VAL A 61 9.62 -0.47 -0.45
C VAL A 61 9.14 0.85 0.14
N GLU A 62 10.01 1.85 0.26
CA GLU A 62 9.62 3.17 0.76
C GLU A 62 8.57 3.82 -0.12
N LYS A 63 8.71 3.70 -1.45
CA LYS A 63 7.71 4.25 -2.36
C LYS A 63 6.36 3.54 -2.25
N ALA A 64 6.34 2.22 -2.13
CA ALA A 64 5.13 1.45 -1.90
C ALA A 64 4.45 1.81 -0.56
N LYS A 65 5.21 2.10 0.51
CA LYS A 65 4.67 2.60 1.78
C LYS A 65 3.99 3.96 1.62
N VAL A 66 4.59 4.87 0.84
CA VAL A 66 3.96 6.18 0.54
C VAL A 66 2.62 5.97 -0.16
N VAL A 67 2.58 5.11 -1.18
CA VAL A 67 1.34 4.81 -1.92
C VAL A 67 0.30 4.17 -1.00
N GLU A 68 0.67 3.20 -0.15
CA GLU A 68 -0.24 2.57 0.81
C GLU A 68 -0.92 3.58 1.73
N ARG A 69 -0.18 4.59 2.21
CA ARG A 69 -0.73 5.66 3.06
C ARG A 69 -1.71 6.56 2.29
N LEU A 70 -1.42 6.85 1.02
CA LEU A 70 -2.29 7.68 0.17
C LEU A 70 -3.60 6.95 -0.17
N GLU A 71 -3.52 5.65 -0.47
CA GLU A 71 -4.69 4.80 -0.70
C GLU A 71 -5.55 4.64 0.57
N GLY A 72 -4.92 4.45 1.73
CA GLY A 72 -5.60 4.34 3.03
C GLY A 72 -6.22 5.64 3.54
N GLY A 73 -5.60 6.79 3.23
CA GLY A 73 -6.07 8.11 3.63
C GLY A 73 -7.41 8.51 3.00
N ASN A 74 -7.74 7.96 1.83
CA ASN A 74 -8.97 8.28 1.11
C ASN A 74 -10.24 7.62 1.73
N ARG A 75 -10.07 6.73 2.73
CA ARG A 75 -11.19 6.20 3.52
C ARG A 75 -11.62 7.11 4.67
N VAL A 76 -10.76 8.02 5.12
CA VAL A 76 -11.06 8.91 6.26
C VAL A 76 -11.78 10.19 5.82
N THR A 77 -11.68 10.58 4.55
CA THR A 77 -12.24 11.85 4.04
C THR A 77 -13.73 11.78 3.66
N ARG A 78 -14.41 10.63 3.82
CA ARG A 78 -15.85 10.48 3.50
C ARG A 78 -16.80 10.39 4.71
N ALA A 79 -16.36 10.71 5.92
CA ALA A 79 -17.20 10.56 7.11
C ALA A 79 -17.30 11.81 8.02
N VAL A 80 -17.05 13.02 7.51
CA VAL A 80 -17.31 14.25 8.28
C VAL A 80 -17.79 15.42 7.42
N GLU A 81 -18.93 15.25 6.77
CA GLU A 81 -19.90 16.34 6.62
C GLU A 81 -21.06 15.98 7.55
N GLY A 82 -20.96 16.20 8.86
CA GLY A 82 -21.18 17.49 9.50
C GLY A 82 -22.58 17.50 10.12
N PRO A 83 -22.76 17.53 11.47
CA PRO A 83 -24.08 17.57 12.07
C PRO A 83 -24.65 18.99 11.92
N ALA A 84 -25.54 19.19 10.95
CA ALA A 84 -26.34 20.41 10.85
C ALA A 84 -27.44 20.40 11.92
N GLY A 85 -27.05 20.74 13.16
CA GLY A 85 -28.02 21.13 14.17
C GLY A 85 -28.51 22.56 13.90
N SER A 86 -29.83 22.78 13.92
CA SER A 86 -30.47 23.80 14.76
C SER A 86 -31.89 24.20 14.31
N LYS A 87 -32.78 24.14 15.30
CA LYS A 87 -33.89 25.06 15.64
C LYS A 87 -35.25 25.00 14.90
N LYS A 88 -36.22 24.53 15.71
CA LYS A 88 -37.41 25.27 16.20
C LYS A 88 -38.50 25.67 15.19
N GLY A 89 -39.64 24.98 15.30
CA GLY A 89 -40.98 25.40 14.88
C GLY A 89 -41.92 24.23 15.21
N GLY A 90 -43.09 24.36 15.80
CA GLY A 90 -44.02 25.46 16.01
C GLY A 90 -45.37 24.78 16.28
N ASN A 91 -46.10 25.28 17.28
CA ASN A 91 -47.37 24.76 17.78
C ASN A 91 -48.52 24.90 16.75
N GLN A 92 -49.35 23.86 16.55
CA GLN A 92 -50.79 23.84 16.15
C GLN A 92 -51.10 22.44 15.55
N ARG A 93 -52.19 21.73 15.85
CA ARG A 93 -53.55 22.00 16.34
C ARG A 93 -54.05 20.80 17.16
#